data_AF-A0A968VWQ6-F1
#
_entry.id   AF-A0A968VWQ6-F1
#
_cell.length_a   1.000
_cell.length_b   1.000
_cell.length_c   1.000
_cell.angle_alpha   90.00
_cell.angle_beta   90.00
_cell.angle_gamma   90.00
#
_symmetry.space_group_name_H-M   'P 1'
#
loop_
_entity.id
_entity.type
_entity.pdbx_description
1 polymer ?
#
loop_
_entity_poly.entity_id
_entity_poly.type
_entity_poly.pdbx_seq_one_letter_code
_entity_poly.pdbx_strand_id
1 'polypeptide(L)'
;MSMDYEDDIMVGDLNTTRSAYKMLMLANAKPTRLFSFANTIGIGVKVKDSLGGEIREKNRFYKELTKEDYSKLKIGEEKAMKILKNTGAQKIIHSGYGATDLGGTIKIKKHLDEKLQTEYKNLYVCDGSVLPQEIRFSPTLTLICLSKYLAKHLLN
;
A
#
# COMPACT_ATOMS: atom_id res chain seq x y z
N MET A 1 1.08 3.32 15.01
CA MET A 1 0.54 2.14 14.31
C MET A 1 1.43 0.97 14.71
N SER A 2 1.01 0.19 15.71
CA SER A 2 1.65 -1.11 16.00
C SER A 2 1.04 -2.11 15.02
N MET A 3 1.88 -2.86 14.30
CA MET A 3 1.43 -3.84 13.31
C MET A 3 2.01 -5.19 13.73
N ASP A 4 1.14 -6.18 13.86
CA ASP A 4 1.55 -7.56 14.05
C ASP A 4 1.99 -8.14 12.70
N TYR A 5 3.11 -8.86 12.69
CA TYR A 5 3.82 -9.25 11.48
C TYR A 5 4.12 -10.74 11.52
N GLU A 6 3.37 -11.49 10.70
CA GLU A 6 3.60 -12.92 10.50
C GLU A 6 3.37 -13.22 9.02
N ASP A 7 4.28 -13.99 8.41
CA ASP A 7 4.11 -14.56 7.07
C ASP A 7 3.66 -13.57 5.97
N ASP A 8 4.31 -12.39 5.90
CA ASP A 8 4.00 -11.33 4.93
C ASP A 8 2.62 -10.67 5.08
N ILE A 9 1.95 -10.90 6.22
CA ILE A 9 0.66 -10.31 6.58
C ILE A 9 0.88 -9.28 7.69
N MET A 10 0.25 -8.12 7.51
CA MET A 10 0.27 -7.00 8.43
C MET A 10 -1.15 -6.71 8.90
N VAL A 11 -1.37 -6.77 10.21
CA VAL A 11 -2.65 -6.40 10.83
C VAL A 11 -2.40 -5.24 11.80
N GLY A 12 -3.17 -4.16 11.69
CA GLY A 12 -3.01 -3.00 12.55
C GLY A 12 -4.19 -2.03 12.50
N ASP A 13 -4.13 -0.96 13.30
CA ASP A 13 -5.22 0.01 13.38
C ASP A 13 -5.47 0.72 12.04
N LEU A 14 -6.73 0.75 11.60
CA LEU A 14 -7.17 1.59 10.48
C LEU A 14 -7.79 2.88 11.01
N ASN A 15 -6.95 3.73 11.60
CA ASN A 15 -7.37 5.06 11.99
C ASN A 15 -7.57 5.94 10.75
N THR A 16 -8.78 6.46 10.60
CA THR A 16 -9.15 7.30 9.47
C THR A 16 -9.86 8.56 9.95
N THR A 17 -9.85 9.61 9.15
CA THR A 17 -10.62 10.81 9.44
C THR A 17 -12.09 10.57 9.16
N ARG A 18 -12.98 11.38 9.76
CA ARG A 18 -14.43 11.25 9.54
C ARG A 18 -14.83 11.41 8.07
N SER A 19 -14.11 12.23 7.31
CA SER A 19 -14.32 12.40 5.87
C SER A 19 -13.88 11.17 5.08
N ALA A 20 -12.69 10.65 5.36
CA ALA A 20 -12.18 9.44 4.70
C ALA A 20 -13.04 8.20 5.05
N TYR A 21 -13.56 8.10 6.26
CA TYR A 21 -14.56 7.08 6.63
C TYR A 21 -15.80 7.14 5.74
N LYS A 22 -16.38 8.34 5.54
CA LYS A 22 -17.55 8.50 4.68
C LYS A 22 -17.26 8.08 3.25
N MET A 23 -16.09 8.47 2.72
CA MET A 23 -15.65 8.07 1.39
C MET A 23 -15.53 6.55 1.28
N LEU A 24 -14.95 5.89 2.29
CA LEU A 24 -14.86 4.44 2.34
C LEU A 24 -16.24 3.78 2.35
N MET A 25 -17.19 4.28 3.15
CA MET A 25 -18.55 3.75 3.17
C MET A 25 -19.27 3.91 1.84
N LEU A 26 -19.12 5.06 1.14
CA LEU A 26 -19.68 5.25 -0.20
C LEU A 26 -19.03 4.31 -1.23
N ALA A 27 -17.70 4.23 -1.24
CA ALA A 27 -16.94 3.39 -2.15
C ALA A 27 -17.28 1.90 -2.02
N ASN A 28 -17.71 1.46 -0.82
CA ASN A 28 -18.13 0.10 -0.54
C ASN A 28 -19.67 -0.10 -0.56
N ALA A 29 -20.42 0.86 -1.11
CA ALA A 29 -21.87 0.82 -1.22
C ALA A 29 -22.59 0.60 0.14
N LYS A 30 -22.11 1.25 1.20
CA LYS A 30 -22.67 1.23 2.57
C LYS A 30 -23.20 2.61 3.02
N PRO A 31 -24.14 3.25 2.28
CA PRO A 31 -24.60 4.60 2.60
C PRO A 31 -25.30 4.71 3.97
N THR A 32 -25.90 3.62 4.46
CA THR A 32 -26.57 3.59 5.78
C THR A 32 -25.59 3.75 6.96
N ARG A 33 -24.28 3.73 6.72
CA ARG A 33 -23.24 3.78 7.75
C ARG A 33 -22.44 5.08 7.76
N LEU A 34 -22.75 6.03 6.89
CA LEU A 34 -21.97 7.29 6.76
C LEU A 34 -21.82 8.09 8.05
N PHE A 35 -22.76 7.94 8.98
CA PHE A 35 -22.77 8.68 10.25
C PHE A 35 -22.34 7.83 11.46
N SER A 36 -21.90 6.58 11.25
CA SER A 36 -21.49 5.65 12.32
C SER A 36 -20.03 5.80 12.77
N PHE A 37 -19.30 6.80 12.28
CA PHE A 37 -17.86 6.99 12.55
C PHE A 37 -17.51 6.94 14.05
N ALA A 38 -18.25 7.63 14.90
CA ALA A 38 -17.97 7.71 16.35
C ALA A 38 -18.11 6.36 17.08
N ASN A 39 -18.82 5.39 16.47
CA ASN A 39 -19.08 4.07 17.03
C ASN A 39 -18.39 2.97 16.21
N THR A 40 -17.29 3.30 15.52
CA THR A 40 -16.55 2.37 14.66
C THR A 40 -15.09 2.31 15.07
N ILE A 41 -14.57 1.09 15.18
CA ILE A 41 -13.13 0.81 15.18
C ILE A 41 -12.77 0.16 13.83
N GLY A 42 -11.58 0.47 13.32
CA GLY A 42 -11.09 -0.06 12.06
C GLY A 42 -9.84 -0.89 12.29
N ILE A 43 -9.76 -2.06 11.66
CA ILE A 43 -8.53 -2.85 11.55
C ILE A 43 -8.19 -2.98 10.07
N GLY A 44 -6.97 -2.58 9.72
CA GLY A 44 -6.42 -2.71 8.40
C GLY A 44 -5.68 -4.03 8.27
N VAL A 45 -5.92 -4.72 7.16
CA VAL A 45 -5.14 -5.89 6.73
C VAL A 45 -4.38 -5.48 5.48
N LYS A 46 -3.07 -5.62 5.52
CA LYS A 46 -2.19 -5.39 4.38
C LYS A 46 -1.31 -6.61 4.19
N VAL A 47 -1.07 -6.99 2.95
CA VAL A 47 -0.15 -8.08 2.63
C VAL A 47 0.95 -7.56 1.72
N LYS A 48 2.11 -8.18 1.80
CA LYS A 48 3.14 -8.02 0.78
C LYS A 48 2.78 -8.92 -0.40
N ASP A 49 2.43 -8.29 -1.51
CA ASP A 49 2.09 -8.97 -2.74
C ASP A 49 3.32 -9.21 -3.62
N SER A 50 3.19 -10.15 -4.55
CA SER A 50 4.24 -10.45 -5.52
C SER A 50 4.46 -9.32 -6.53
N LEU A 51 5.68 -9.09 -7.03
CA LEU A 51 5.89 -8.13 -8.12
C LEU A 51 5.07 -8.48 -9.37
N GLY A 52 4.35 -7.50 -9.92
CA GLY A 52 3.55 -7.69 -11.12
C GLY A 52 2.66 -6.48 -11.42
N GLY A 53 1.87 -6.61 -12.48
CA GLY A 53 1.02 -5.54 -13.01
C GLY A 53 1.74 -4.67 -14.04
N GLU A 54 1.01 -3.67 -14.53
CA GLU A 54 1.44 -2.80 -15.62
C GLU A 54 0.77 -1.42 -15.52
N ILE A 55 1.34 -0.45 -16.23
CA ILE A 55 0.68 0.81 -16.52
C ILE A 55 0.06 0.66 -17.91
N ARG A 56 -1.28 0.64 -17.98
CA ARG A 56 -2.06 0.59 -19.22
C ARG A 56 -2.25 1.98 -19.81
N GLU A 57 -2.83 2.03 -21.01
CA GLU A 57 -3.25 3.26 -21.68
C GLU A 57 -3.97 4.23 -20.73
N LYS A 58 -3.82 5.53 -21.00
CA LYS A 58 -4.39 6.61 -20.17
C LYS A 58 -3.91 6.57 -18.72
N ASN A 59 -2.66 6.14 -18.47
CA ASN A 59 -2.01 6.12 -17.16
C ASN A 59 -2.76 5.30 -16.10
N ARG A 60 -3.38 4.19 -16.51
CA ARG A 60 -4.14 3.34 -15.61
C ARG A 60 -3.27 2.23 -15.03
N PHE A 61 -3.14 2.19 -13.71
CA PHE A 61 -2.54 1.04 -13.04
C PHE A 61 -3.46 -0.18 -13.16
N TYR A 62 -2.88 -1.30 -13.55
CA TYR A 62 -3.55 -2.59 -13.52
C TYR A 62 -2.66 -3.62 -12.84
N LYS A 63 -3.22 -4.30 -11.85
CA LYS A 63 -2.59 -5.43 -11.20
C LYS A 63 -3.64 -6.47 -10.89
N GLU A 64 -3.35 -7.70 -11.30
CA GLU A 64 -4.09 -8.87 -10.88
C GLU A 64 -3.40 -9.46 -9.65
N LEU A 65 -4.19 -9.70 -8.60
CA LEU A 65 -3.71 -10.37 -7.39
C LEU A 65 -3.66 -11.87 -7.64
N THR A 66 -2.58 -12.50 -7.19
CA THR A 66 -2.40 -13.94 -7.30
C THR A 66 -3.26 -14.68 -6.27
N LYS A 67 -3.43 -16.00 -6.45
CA LYS A 67 -4.10 -16.86 -5.46
C LYS A 67 -3.41 -16.79 -4.09
N GLU A 68 -2.09 -16.64 -4.07
CA GLU A 68 -1.32 -16.51 -2.84
C GLU A 68 -1.63 -15.19 -2.13
N ASP A 69 -1.73 -14.09 -2.87
CA ASP A 69 -2.09 -12.77 -2.32
C ASP A 69 -3.48 -12.82 -1.66
N TYR A 70 -4.46 -13.42 -2.33
CA TYR A 70 -5.80 -13.62 -1.77
C TYR A 70 -5.80 -14.52 -0.53
N SER A 71 -4.97 -15.57 -0.51
CA SER A 71 -4.83 -16.45 0.66
C SER A 71 -4.29 -15.68 1.86
N LYS A 72 -3.23 -14.88 1.68
CA LYS A 72 -2.66 -14.03 2.74
C LYS A 72 -3.68 -13.00 3.25
N LEU A 73 -4.43 -12.36 2.34
CA LEU A 73 -5.48 -11.40 2.69
C LEU A 73 -6.57 -12.05 3.55
N LYS A 74 -7.00 -13.27 3.18
CA LYS A 74 -8.00 -14.02 3.95
C LYS A 74 -7.51 -14.38 5.35
N ILE A 75 -6.26 -14.83 5.50
CA ILE A 75 -5.68 -15.13 6.82
C ILE A 75 -5.64 -13.86 7.69
N GLY A 76 -5.20 -12.73 7.12
CA GLY A 76 -5.19 -11.46 7.83
C GLY A 76 -6.59 -10.96 8.21
N GLU A 77 -7.58 -11.16 7.33
CA GLU A 77 -8.99 -10.89 7.59
C GLU A 77 -9.52 -11.73 8.75
N GLU A 78 -9.23 -13.03 8.78
CA GLU A 78 -9.64 -13.92 9.88
C GLU A 78 -9.05 -13.46 11.23
N LYS A 79 -7.78 -13.04 11.24
CA LYS A 79 -7.13 -12.44 12.44
C LYS A 79 -7.84 -11.15 12.86
N ALA A 80 -8.09 -10.22 11.93
CA ALA A 80 -8.79 -8.96 12.21
C ALA A 80 -10.22 -9.20 12.74
N MET A 81 -10.95 -10.15 12.14
CA MET A 81 -12.30 -10.54 12.56
C MET A 81 -12.33 -11.09 13.99
N LYS A 82 -11.33 -11.89 14.37
CA LYS A 82 -11.20 -12.41 15.73
C LYS A 82 -11.00 -11.27 16.74
N ILE A 83 -10.14 -10.30 16.41
CA ILE A 83 -9.91 -9.12 17.26
C ILE A 83 -11.20 -8.31 17.41
N LEU A 84 -11.86 -7.96 16.29
CA LEU A 84 -13.11 -7.18 16.31
C LEU A 84 -14.20 -7.86 17.14
N LYS A 85 -14.40 -9.18 16.98
CA LYS A 85 -15.38 -9.94 17.78
C LYS A 85 -15.05 -9.90 19.27
N ASN A 86 -13.78 -10.09 19.63
CA ASN A 86 -13.33 -10.05 21.02
C ASN A 86 -13.48 -8.65 21.66
N THR A 87 -13.43 -7.58 20.87
CA THR A 87 -13.72 -6.21 21.34
C THR A 87 -15.21 -5.91 21.49
N GLY A 88 -16.10 -6.85 21.17
CA GLY A 88 -17.55 -6.68 21.25
C GLY A 88 -18.20 -6.04 20.02
N ALA A 89 -17.50 -6.01 18.87
CA ALA A 89 -18.07 -5.46 17.64
C ALA A 89 -19.29 -6.28 17.18
N GLN A 90 -20.45 -5.65 17.13
CA GLN A 90 -21.71 -6.32 16.77
C GLN A 90 -21.96 -6.38 15.25
N LYS A 91 -21.40 -5.42 14.51
CA LYS A 91 -21.68 -5.21 13.08
C LYS A 91 -20.35 -4.98 12.37
N ILE A 92 -19.87 -6.01 11.68
CA ILE A 92 -18.59 -5.96 10.96
C ILE A 92 -18.84 -5.73 9.47
N ILE A 93 -18.04 -4.85 8.88
CA ILE A 93 -18.11 -4.45 7.48
C ILE A 93 -16.73 -4.66 6.87
N HIS A 94 -16.71 -5.27 5.69
CA HIS A 94 -15.51 -5.51 4.91
C HIS A 94 -15.42 -4.45 3.81
N SER A 95 -14.22 -3.89 3.62
CA SER A 95 -13.92 -3.10 2.44
C SER A 95 -13.43 -3.99 1.31
N GLY A 96 -13.59 -3.55 0.06
CA GLY A 96 -12.88 -4.12 -1.07
C GLY A 96 -11.36 -3.96 -0.94
N TYR A 97 -10.64 -4.70 -1.78
CA TYR A 97 -9.18 -4.61 -1.86
C TYR A 97 -8.75 -3.30 -2.53
N GLY A 98 -7.62 -2.76 -2.07
CA GLY A 98 -7.03 -1.55 -2.64
C GLY A 98 -5.51 -1.60 -2.54
N ALA A 99 -4.84 -0.98 -3.51
CA ALA A 99 -3.41 -0.77 -3.44
C ALA A 99 -3.08 0.31 -2.40
N THR A 100 -2.04 0.07 -1.59
CA THR A 100 -1.62 1.00 -0.53
C THR A 100 -0.30 1.69 -0.89
N ASP A 101 0.71 0.91 -1.26
CA ASP A 101 1.98 1.42 -1.78
C ASP A 101 2.18 0.93 -3.22
N LEU A 102 2.57 1.85 -4.10
CA LEU A 102 2.86 1.57 -5.51
C LEU A 102 4.35 1.83 -5.79
N GLY A 103 4.96 1.01 -6.63
CA GLY A 103 6.32 1.25 -7.10
C GLY A 103 6.90 0.11 -7.92
N GLY A 104 8.19 0.22 -8.22
CA GLY A 104 8.93 -0.78 -8.99
C GLY A 104 8.65 -0.79 -10.50
N THR A 105 8.09 0.30 -11.05
CA THR A 105 7.87 0.45 -12.49
C THR A 105 9.14 0.81 -13.27
N ILE A 106 10.10 1.54 -12.66
CA ILE A 106 11.38 1.96 -13.27
C ILE A 106 12.57 1.60 -12.36
N LYS A 107 12.78 0.31 -12.17
CA LYS A 107 13.75 -0.24 -11.21
C LYS A 107 15.21 0.15 -11.45
N ILE A 108 15.91 0.46 -10.36
CA ILE A 108 17.40 0.52 -10.29
C ILE A 108 17.99 -0.83 -10.67
N LYS A 109 19.14 -0.81 -11.36
CA LYS A 109 19.85 -1.97 -11.96
C LYS A 109 19.09 -2.71 -13.06
N LYS A 110 17.92 -2.20 -13.50
CA LYS A 110 17.20 -2.72 -14.66
C LYS A 110 16.95 -1.64 -15.70
N HIS A 111 16.42 -0.50 -15.29
CA HIS A 111 16.13 0.64 -16.17
C HIS A 111 17.00 1.87 -15.83
N LEU A 112 17.45 1.94 -14.57
CA LEU A 112 18.35 2.98 -14.08
C LEU A 112 19.67 2.36 -13.63
N ASP A 113 20.75 3.12 -13.72
CA ASP A 113 22.02 2.79 -13.07
C ASP A 113 21.98 3.07 -11.55
N GLU A 114 23.12 2.87 -10.86
CA GLU A 114 23.22 3.12 -9.40
C GLU A 114 23.14 4.60 -9.03
N LYS A 115 23.30 5.50 -10.00
CA LYS A 115 23.20 6.96 -9.85
C LYS A 115 21.77 7.45 -10.13
N LEU A 116 20.82 6.53 -10.31
CA LEU A 116 19.43 6.80 -10.68
C LEU A 116 19.26 7.41 -12.09
N GLN A 117 20.28 7.26 -12.93
CA GLN A 117 20.27 7.77 -14.29
C GLN A 117 19.70 6.73 -15.25
N THR A 118 18.90 7.18 -16.22
CA THR A 118 18.45 6.35 -17.34
C THR A 118 19.60 6.08 -18.33
N GLU A 119 19.32 5.30 -19.38
CA GLU A 119 20.25 5.16 -20.51
C GLU A 119 20.56 6.50 -21.23
N TYR A 120 19.67 7.49 -21.08
CA TYR A 120 19.85 8.82 -21.64
C TYR A 120 20.69 9.69 -20.70
N LYS A 121 21.66 10.40 -21.29
CA LYS A 121 22.52 11.32 -20.55
C LYS A 121 21.69 12.44 -19.91
N ASN A 122 21.98 12.75 -18.65
CA ASN A 122 21.35 13.81 -17.87
C ASN A 122 19.84 13.64 -17.64
N LEU A 123 19.32 12.42 -17.72
CA LEU A 123 17.93 12.10 -17.40
C LEU A 123 17.87 11.12 -16.22
N TYR A 124 17.28 11.56 -15.10
CA TYR A 124 17.24 10.86 -13.82
C TYR A 124 15.80 10.68 -13.33
N VAL A 125 15.56 9.64 -12.51
CA VAL A 125 14.27 9.37 -11.87
C VAL A 125 14.48 9.15 -10.38
N CYS A 126 13.69 9.81 -9.52
CA CYS A 126 13.81 9.66 -8.07
C CYS A 126 12.44 9.74 -7.38
N ASP A 127 11.64 8.69 -7.54
CA ASP A 127 10.35 8.50 -6.86
C ASP A 127 10.14 7.01 -6.50
N GLY A 128 8.93 6.62 -6.08
CA GLY A 128 8.58 5.23 -5.73
C GLY A 128 8.81 4.21 -6.85
N SER A 129 8.87 4.64 -8.12
CA SER A 129 9.06 3.74 -9.27
C SER A 129 10.42 3.03 -9.25
N VAL A 130 11.43 3.61 -8.58
CA VAL A 130 12.82 3.17 -8.68
C VAL A 130 13.15 1.95 -7.81
N LEU A 131 12.26 1.63 -6.88
CA LEU A 131 12.48 0.57 -5.91
C LEU A 131 12.58 -0.80 -6.60
N PRO A 132 13.66 -1.57 -6.40
CA PRO A 132 13.93 -2.77 -7.20
C PRO A 132 13.05 -3.97 -6.82
N GLN A 133 12.37 -3.89 -5.67
CA GLN A 133 11.68 -5.00 -5.05
C GLN A 133 10.32 -4.60 -4.49
N GLU A 134 9.57 -5.60 -4.04
CA GLU A 134 8.28 -5.49 -3.37
C GLU A 134 8.38 -4.55 -2.16
N ILE A 135 7.43 -3.61 -2.09
CA ILE A 135 7.38 -2.57 -1.08
C ILE A 135 6.58 -3.11 0.10
N ARG A 136 7.27 -3.48 1.19
CA ARG A 136 6.63 -3.95 2.43
C ARG A 136 6.03 -2.81 3.25
N PHE A 137 6.70 -1.66 3.26
CA PHE A 137 6.34 -0.48 4.05
C PHE A 137 6.37 0.76 3.18
N SER A 138 5.63 1.80 3.59
CA SER A 138 5.70 3.08 2.91
C SER A 138 7.17 3.53 2.83
N PRO A 139 7.75 3.67 1.62
CA PRO A 139 9.18 3.81 1.46
C PRO A 139 9.65 5.25 1.70
N THR A 140 8.95 6.03 2.54
CA THR A 140 9.18 7.46 2.74
C THR A 140 10.64 7.77 3.08
N LEU A 141 11.20 7.07 4.08
CA LEU A 141 12.59 7.29 4.47
C LEU A 141 13.55 6.91 3.34
N THR A 142 13.32 5.78 2.67
CA THR A 142 14.11 5.34 1.52
C THR A 142 14.11 6.39 0.41
N LEU A 143 12.94 6.93 0.07
CA LEU A 143 12.80 7.96 -0.96
C LEU A 143 13.50 9.27 -0.56
N ILE A 144 13.37 9.72 0.69
CA ILE A 144 14.11 10.89 1.19
C ILE A 144 15.62 10.68 1.06
N CYS A 145 16.12 9.50 1.42
CA CYS A 145 17.54 9.16 1.30
C CYS A 145 18.00 9.15 -0.15
N LEU A 146 17.22 8.55 -1.06
CA LEU A 146 17.51 8.55 -2.50
C LEU A 146 17.51 9.97 -3.08
N SER A 147 16.57 10.82 -2.68
CA SER A 147 16.53 12.22 -3.11
C SER A 147 17.76 13.00 -2.65
N LYS A 148 18.19 12.82 -1.39
CA LYS A 148 19.42 13.45 -0.87
C LYS A 148 20.67 12.94 -1.59
N TYR A 149 20.72 11.63 -1.86
CA TYR A 149 21.80 11.01 -2.61
C TYR A 149 21.91 11.60 -4.02
N LEU A 150 20.79 11.67 -4.76
CA LEU A 150 20.76 12.22 -6.11
C LEU A 150 21.14 13.71 -6.12
N ALA A 151 20.58 14.51 -5.19
CA ALA A 151 20.92 15.93 -5.09
C ALA A 151 22.42 16.16 -4.88
N LYS A 152 23.06 15.36 -4.01
CA LYS A 152 24.50 15.41 -3.82
C LYS A 152 25.26 14.98 -5.08
N HIS A 153 24.78 13.98 -5.81
CA HIS A 153 25.42 13.55 -7.05
C HIS A 153 25.38 14.64 -8.15
N LEU A 154 24.28 15.38 -8.25
CA LEU A 154 24.08 16.40 -9.29
C LEU A 154 24.76 17.74 -9.00
N LEU A 155 25.02 18.04 -7.72
CA LEU A 155 25.65 19.30 -7.28
C LEU A 155 27.18 19.21 -7.10
N ASN A 156 27.75 18.01 -7.23
CA ASN A 156 29.21 17.79 -7.24
C ASN A 156 29.68 17.53 -8.67
#